data_AF-A0A961TBY0-F1
#
_entry.id   AF-A0A961TBY0-F1
#
_cell.length_a   1.000
_cell.length_b   1.000
_cell.length_c   1.000
_cell.angle_alpha   90.00
_cell.angle_beta   90.00
_cell.angle_gamma   90.00
#
_symmetry.space_group_name_H-M   'P 1'
#
loop_
_entity.id
_entity.type
_entity.pdbx_description
1 polymer ?
#
loop_
_entity_poly.entity_id
_entity_poly.type
_entity_poly.pdbx_seq_one_letter_code
_entity_poly.pdbx_strand_id
1 'polypeptide(L)'
;MLSRRDFLKLFGLGALGTFALGSYAFAIEPLFRLRKKRYQFTPPGWTADLSLKVCVLADFHFCKPWMTVGRLRSIIDQAHALEPDIILLLGDFAAGMRT
;
A
#
# COMPACT_ATOMS: atom_id res chain seq x y z
N MET A 1 27.66 35.17 13.68
CA MET A 1 27.84 34.11 14.71
C MET A 1 26.45 33.55 15.02
N LEU A 2 26.25 32.23 14.99
CA LEU A 2 24.96 31.64 15.36
C LEU A 2 24.75 31.75 16.87
N SER A 3 23.60 32.27 17.31
CA SER A 3 23.29 32.27 18.75
C SER A 3 22.90 30.87 19.22
N ARG A 4 23.07 30.58 20.52
CA ARG A 4 22.63 29.31 21.12
C ARG A 4 21.13 29.04 20.86
N ARG A 5 20.31 30.11 20.89
CA ARG A 5 18.88 30.03 20.63
C ARG A 5 18.60 29.66 19.17
N ASP A 6 19.30 30.28 18.23
CA ASP A 6 19.10 30.01 16.80
C ASP A 6 19.60 28.60 16.44
N PHE A 7 20.66 28.13 17.10
CA PHE A 7 21.14 26.76 16.96
C PHE A 7 20.09 25.75 17.46
N LEU A 8 19.53 25.95 18.66
CA LEU A 8 18.50 25.06 19.20
C LEU A 8 17.22 25.06 18.34
N LYS A 9 16.83 26.20 17.79
CA LYS A 9 15.71 26.29 16.85
C LYS A 9 15.98 25.50 15.58
N LEU A 10 17.14 25.70 14.96
CA LEU A 10 17.53 25.00 13.73
C LEU A 10 17.61 23.49 13.95
N PHE A 11 18.23 23.07 15.05
CA PHE A 11 18.31 21.66 15.43
C PHE A 11 16.93 21.06 15.68
N GLY A 12 16.07 21.74 16.45
CA GLY A 12 14.71 21.30 16.73
C GLY A 12 13.86 21.16 15.46
N LEU A 13 13.92 22.14 14.56
CA LEU A 13 13.25 22.09 13.25
C LEU A 13 13.79 20.96 12.37
N GLY A 14 15.11 20.79 12.34
CA GLY A 14 15.75 19.70 11.59
C GLY A 14 15.32 18.33 12.09
N ALA A 15 15.37 18.12 13.40
CA ALA A 15 14.96 16.86 14.03
C ALA A 15 13.48 16.54 13.77
N LEU A 16 12.59 17.54 13.90
CA LEU A 16 11.17 17.37 13.60
C LEU A 16 10.94 17.05 12.12
N GLY A 17 11.63 17.73 11.20
CA GLY A 17 11.54 17.47 9.77
C GLY A 17 11.98 16.06 9.41
N THR A 18 13.14 15.62 9.92
CA THR A 18 13.63 14.24 9.71
C THR A 18 12.67 13.21 10.27
N PHE A 19 12.13 13.44 11.47
CA PHE A 19 11.18 12.53 12.09
C PHE A 19 9.88 12.43 11.27
N ALA A 20 9.35 13.55 10.80
CA ALA A 20 8.13 13.57 9.98
C ALA A 20 8.32 12.81 8.66
N LEU A 21 9.41 13.08 7.94
CA LEU A 21 9.73 12.41 6.68
C LEU A 21 9.99 10.92 6.88
N GLY A 22 10.77 10.54 7.91
CA GLY A 22 11.03 9.16 8.25
C GLY A 22 9.75 8.40 8.63
N SER A 23 8.88 9.01 9.43
CA SER A 23 7.59 8.41 9.79
C SER A 23 6.71 8.19 8.57
N TYR A 24 6.67 9.16 7.64
CA TYR A 24 5.90 9.00 6.41
C TYR A 24 6.43 7.84 5.55
N ALA A 25 7.74 7.82 5.29
CA ALA A 25 8.38 6.84 4.41
C ALA A 25 8.33 5.41 4.95
N PHE A 26 8.45 5.22 6.27
CA PHE A 26 8.58 3.89 6.86
C PHE A 26 7.32 3.37 7.55
N ALA A 27 6.41 4.26 7.98
CA ALA A 27 5.16 3.86 8.62
C ALA A 27 3.95 4.14 7.73
N ILE A 28 3.75 5.37 7.26
CA ILE A 28 2.49 5.76 6.59
C ILE A 28 2.35 5.10 5.22
N GLU A 29 3.30 5.34 4.33
CA GLU A 29 3.24 4.85 2.95
C GLU A 29 3.19 3.32 2.87
N PRO A 30 4.08 2.56 3.54
CA PRO A 30 4.07 1.11 3.43
C PRO A 30 2.97 0.46 4.27
N LEU A 31 2.61 0.96 5.46
CA LEU A 31 1.68 0.26 6.38
C LEU A 31 0.21 0.62 6.20
N PHE A 32 -0.11 1.88 5.90
CA PHE A 32 -1.49 2.37 6.02
C PHE A 32 -2.22 2.54 4.68
N ARG A 33 -1.50 2.65 3.55
CA ARG A 33 -2.12 2.99 2.27
C ARG A 33 -2.32 1.77 1.37
N LEU A 34 -3.42 1.04 1.54
CA LEU A 34 -3.90 0.12 0.50
C LEU A 34 -4.40 0.93 -0.70
N ARG A 35 -3.71 0.85 -1.84
CA ARG A 35 -4.13 1.55 -3.07
C ARG A 35 -5.19 0.71 -3.79
N LYS A 36 -6.43 1.22 -3.81
CA LYS A 36 -7.51 0.66 -4.64
C LYS A 36 -7.61 1.46 -5.93
N LYS A 37 -7.48 0.80 -7.08
CA LYS A 37 -7.65 1.43 -8.39
C LYS A 37 -8.71 0.67 -9.18
N ARG A 38 -9.71 1.39 -9.67
CA ARG A 38 -10.79 0.83 -10.49
C ARG A 38 -10.55 1.22 -11.94
N TYR A 39 -10.69 0.24 -12.81
CA TYR A 39 -10.70 0.43 -14.26
C TYR A 39 -12.02 -0.06 -14.81
N GLN A 40 -12.51 0.64 -15.82
CA GLN A 40 -13.69 0.25 -16.57
C GLN A 40 -13.37 0.45 -18.04
N PHE A 41 -13.41 -0.64 -18.80
CA PHE A 41 -13.15 -0.65 -20.22
C PHE A 41 -13.81 -1.87 -20.85
N THR A 42 -14.04 -1.80 -22.16
CA THR A 42 -14.53 -2.93 -22.95
C THR A 42 -13.38 -3.41 -23.83
N PRO A 43 -12.85 -4.62 -23.62
CA PRO A 43 -11.79 -5.17 -24.46
C PRO A 43 -12.21 -5.28 -25.93
N PRO A 44 -11.28 -5.17 -26.91
CA PRO A 44 -11.57 -5.48 -28.29
C PRO A 44 -12.08 -6.92 -28.44
N GLY A 45 -13.21 -7.11 -29.15
CA GLY A 45 -13.83 -8.42 -29.34
C GLY A 45 -14.55 -8.98 -28.12
N TRP A 46 -14.81 -8.17 -27.09
CA TRP A 46 -15.58 -8.59 -25.91
C TRP A 46 -17.02 -8.95 -26.29
N THR A 47 -17.56 -9.99 -25.65
CA THR A 47 -18.95 -10.41 -25.85
C THR A 47 -19.89 -9.27 -25.48
N ALA A 48 -20.80 -8.92 -26.39
CA ALA A 48 -21.80 -7.88 -26.15
C ALA A 48 -22.62 -8.20 -24.88
N ASP A 49 -22.92 -7.16 -24.11
CA ASP A 49 -23.71 -7.21 -22.88
C ASP A 49 -23.13 -8.07 -21.74
N LEU A 50 -21.96 -8.71 -21.92
CA LEU A 50 -21.26 -9.40 -20.85
C LEU A 50 -20.56 -8.38 -19.94
N SER A 51 -21.06 -8.23 -18.72
CA SER A 51 -20.42 -7.45 -17.66
C SER A 51 -19.65 -8.39 -16.74
N LEU A 52 -18.38 -8.10 -16.50
CA LEU A 52 -17.52 -8.88 -15.60
C LEU A 52 -16.79 -7.94 -14.64
N LYS A 53 -16.97 -8.16 -13.33
CA LYS A 53 -16.21 -7.50 -12.27
C LYS A 53 -15.09 -8.42 -11.79
N VAL A 54 -13.87 -8.07 -12.16
CA VAL A 54 -12.66 -8.80 -11.74
C VAL A 54 -11.96 -8.05 -10.61
N CYS A 55 -11.70 -8.71 -9.50
CA CYS A 55 -10.80 -8.21 -8.47
C CYS A 55 -9.40 -8.79 -8.70
N VAL A 56 -8.41 -7.94 -8.87
CA VAL A 56 -7.02 -8.34 -9.12
C VAL A 56 -6.18 -8.01 -7.89
N LEU A 57 -5.53 -9.03 -7.33
CA LEU A 57 -4.62 -8.90 -6.20
C LEU A 57 -3.22 -9.41 -6.60
N ALA A 58 -2.18 -8.67 -6.22
CA ALA A 58 -0.79 -8.94 -6.57
C ALA A 58 0.16 -8.29 -5.55
N ASP A 59 1.45 -8.62 -5.64
CA ASP A 59 2.54 -7.91 -4.93
C ASP A 59 2.34 -7.87 -3.41
N PHE A 60 1.86 -8.98 -2.84
CA PHE A 60 1.63 -9.07 -1.41
C PHE A 60 2.94 -8.91 -0.62
N HIS A 61 4.03 -9.51 -1.11
CA HIS A 61 5.33 -9.53 -0.43
C HIS A 61 5.22 -9.80 1.07
N PHE A 62 4.67 -10.96 1.43
CA PHE A 62 4.46 -11.41 2.80
C PHE A 62 5.75 -11.28 3.62
N CYS A 63 5.73 -10.35 4.59
CA CYS A 63 6.84 -10.08 5.49
C CYS A 63 6.35 -9.40 6.76
N LYS A 64 7.15 -9.52 7.82
CA LYS A 64 6.98 -8.68 9.01
C LYS A 64 7.96 -7.51 8.95
N PRO A 65 7.59 -6.33 9.46
CA PRO A 65 6.28 -5.97 10.02
C PRO A 65 5.25 -5.48 8.97
N TRP A 66 5.61 -5.39 7.68
CA TRP A 66 4.81 -4.63 6.71
C TRP A 66 3.57 -5.34 6.14
N MET A 67 3.69 -6.61 5.77
CA MET A 67 2.58 -7.42 5.24
C MET A 67 2.31 -8.62 6.14
N THR A 68 1.72 -8.33 7.31
CA THR A 68 1.34 -9.35 8.29
C THR A 68 0.10 -10.14 7.85
N VAL A 69 -0.12 -11.29 8.49
CA VAL A 69 -1.35 -12.10 8.32
C VAL A 69 -2.60 -11.28 8.65
N GLY A 70 -2.56 -10.42 9.67
CA GLY A 70 -3.69 -9.56 10.04
C GLY A 70 -4.03 -8.56 8.94
N ARG A 71 -3.03 -7.95 8.32
CA ARG A 71 -3.23 -7.05 7.18
C ARG A 71 -3.76 -7.79 5.96
N LEU A 72 -3.22 -8.98 5.66
CA LEU A 72 -3.72 -9.82 4.57
C LEU A 72 -5.21 -10.12 4.75
N ARG A 73 -5.66 -10.50 5.96
CA ARG A 73 -7.09 -10.71 6.23
C ARG A 73 -7.93 -9.47 5.93
N SER A 74 -7.50 -8.29 6.37
CA SER A 74 -8.20 -7.05 6.06
C SER A 74 -8.27 -6.74 4.55
N ILE A 75 -7.23 -7.11 3.78
CA ILE A 75 -7.24 -6.97 2.32
C ILE A 75 -8.24 -7.95 1.69
N ILE A 76 -8.27 -9.20 2.16
CA ILE A 76 -9.21 -10.23 1.72
C ILE A 76 -10.66 -9.79 2.01
N ASP A 77 -10.93 -9.30 3.23
CA ASP A 77 -12.26 -8.80 3.59
C ASP A 77 -12.70 -7.65 2.69
N GLN A 78 -11.80 -6.72 2.39
CA GLN A 78 -12.06 -5.62 1.45
C GLN A 78 -12.28 -6.12 0.02
N ALA A 79 -11.55 -7.14 -0.43
CA ALA A 79 -11.71 -7.71 -1.76
C ALA A 79 -13.06 -8.42 -1.91
N HIS A 80 -13.46 -9.22 -0.91
CA HIS A 80 -14.78 -9.87 -0.87
C HIS A 80 -15.92 -8.85 -0.83
N ALA A 81 -15.77 -7.76 -0.07
CA ALA A 81 -16.75 -6.68 -0.02
C ALA A 81 -16.96 -5.94 -1.35
N LEU A 82 -16.09 -6.15 -2.36
CA LEU A 82 -16.33 -5.64 -3.72
C LEU A 82 -17.32 -6.49 -4.51
N GLU A 83 -17.66 -7.69 -4.03
CA GLU A 83 -18.49 -8.68 -4.71
C GLU A 83 -18.04 -8.89 -6.18
N PRO A 84 -16.78 -9.29 -6.40
CA PRO A 84 -16.29 -9.61 -7.74
C PRO A 84 -16.84 -10.96 -8.20
N ASP A 85 -17.02 -11.10 -9.51
CA ASP A 85 -17.36 -12.37 -10.13
C ASP A 85 -16.16 -13.33 -10.10
N ILE A 86 -14.94 -12.76 -10.22
CA ILE A 86 -13.68 -13.51 -10.23
C ILE A 86 -12.61 -12.74 -9.45
N ILE A 87 -11.82 -13.45 -8.64
CA ILE A 87 -10.62 -12.95 -8.01
C ILE A 87 -9.40 -13.56 -8.71
N LEU A 88 -8.50 -12.72 -9.21
CA LEU A 88 -7.24 -13.13 -9.82
C LEU A 88 -6.07 -12.81 -8.89
N LEU A 89 -5.18 -13.78 -8.69
CA LEU A 89 -3.95 -13.65 -7.91
C LEU A 89 -2.75 -13.67 -8.88
N LEU A 90 -2.09 -12.53 -9.09
CA LEU A 90 -1.12 -12.39 -10.19
C LEU A 90 0.36 -12.56 -9.81
N GLY A 91 0.68 -12.91 -8.56
CA GLY A 91 2.04 -13.23 -8.15
C GLY A 91 2.64 -12.27 -7.11
N ASP A 92 3.96 -12.35 -6.95
CA ASP A 92 4.76 -11.60 -5.95
C ASP A 92 4.27 -11.75 -4.51
N PHE A 93 4.01 -13.01 -4.14
CA PHE A 93 3.53 -13.39 -2.82
C PHE A 93 4.61 -13.28 -1.74
N ALA A 94 5.79 -13.85 -1.96
CA ALA A 94 6.86 -13.87 -0.96
C ALA A 94 7.68 -12.58 -1.01
N ALA A 95 8.12 -12.10 0.14
CA ALA A 95 9.19 -11.11 0.16
C ALA A 95 10.53 -11.79 -0.19
N GLY A 96 11.36 -11.15 -1.00
CA GLY A 96 12.73 -11.60 -1.27
C GLY A 96 13.67 -11.47 -0.06
N MET A 97 13.19 -10.89 1.03
CA MET A 97 13.92 -10.77 2.30
C MET A 97 13.76 -12.06 3.09
N ARG A 98 14.86 -12.81 3.29
CA ARG A 98 14.92 -13.86 4.30
C ARG A 98 14.97 -13.20 5.68
N THR A 99 13.82 -13.06 6.33
CA THR A 99 13.72 -12.74 7.76
C THR A 99 13.80 -14.01 8.59
#